data_AF-A0A2G5DSX9-F1
#
_entry.id   AF-A0A2G5DSX9-F1
#
_cell.length_a   1.000
_cell.length_b   1.000
_cell.length_c   1.000
_cell.angle_alpha   90.00
_cell.angle_beta   90.00
_cell.angle_gamma   90.00
#
_symmetry.space_group_name_H-M   'P 1'
#
loop_
_entity.id
_entity.type
_entity.pdbx_description
1 polymer ?
#
loop_
_entity_poly.entity_id
_entity_poly.type
_entity_poly.pdbx_seq_one_letter_code
_entity_poly.pdbx_strand_id
1 'polypeptide(L)' 'MLPASPWTRKGFAWTIGYFVTGISLFAIGAHLSFVNIAPQQARAKARKEFVEEYILKKYRKE' A
#
# COMPACT_ATOMS: atom_id res chain seq x y z
N MET A 1 27.74 11.66 21.97
CA MET A 1 27.82 11.60 20.49
C MET A 1 26.54 10.99 19.96
N LEU A 2 25.86 11.65 19.01
CA LEU A 2 24.62 11.12 18.43
C LEU A 2 24.90 9.79 17.71
N PRO A 3 24.06 8.75 17.90
CA PRO A 3 24.32 7.40 17.38
C PRO A 3 24.42 7.33 15.85
N ALA A 4 23.80 8.28 15.13
CA ALA A 4 23.74 8.33 13.66
C ALA A 4 24.48 9.56 13.08
N SER A 5 25.69 9.87 13.59
CA SER A 5 26.53 10.92 13.00
C SER A 5 27.22 10.41 11.71
N PRO A 6 27.08 11.11 10.56
CA PRO A 6 27.62 10.62 9.28
C PRO A 6 29.15 10.66 9.20
N TRP A 7 29.78 11.44 10.09
CA TRP A 7 31.22 11.64 10.17
C TRP A 7 31.97 10.55 10.93
N THR A 8 31.26 9.56 11.50
CA THR A 8 31.87 8.42 12.18
C THR A 8 31.52 7.11 11.48
N ARG A 9 32.49 6.19 11.34
CA ARG A 9 32.26 4.85 10.73
C ARG A 9 31.09 4.11 11.38
N LYS A 10 30.95 4.20 12.71
CA LYS A 10 29.84 3.61 13.45
C LYS A 10 28.50 4.28 13.14
N GLY A 11 28.47 5.62 13.04
CA GLY A 11 27.25 6.34 12.71
C GLY A 11 26.78 6.09 11.28
N PHE A 12 27.70 5.97 10.32
CA PHE A 12 27.37 5.59 8.94
C PHE A 12 26.73 4.19 8.86
N ALA A 13 27.25 3.22 9.62
CA ALA A 13 26.65 1.88 9.70
C ALA A 13 25.22 1.91 10.27
N TRP A 14 24.97 2.72 11.30
CA TRP A 14 23.62 2.92 11.84
C TRP A 14 22.68 3.57 10.83
N THR A 15 23.15 4.59 10.10
CA THR A 15 22.37 5.23 9.02
C THR A 15 21.96 4.21 7.97
N ILE A 16 22.89 3.40 7.45
CA ILE A 16 22.57 2.33 6.51
C ILE A 16 21.56 1.35 7.11
N GLY A 17 21.77 0.93 8.36
CA GLY A 17 20.85 0.04 9.06
C GLY A 17 19.42 0.57 9.10
N TYR A 18 19.23 1.85 9.42
CA TYR A 18 17.90 2.48 9.42
C TYR A 18 17.27 2.53 8.03
N PHE A 19 18.03 2.86 6.98
CA PHE A 19 17.51 2.88 5.62
C PHE A 19 17.13 1.50 5.12
N VAL A 20 17.99 0.50 5.33
CA VAL A 20 17.70 -0.90 4.96
C VAL A 20 16.45 -1.41 5.69
N THR A 21 16.34 -1.11 6.99
CA THR A 21 15.18 -1.49 7.80
C THR A 21 13.91 -0.77 7.34
N GLY A 22 13.99 0.52 7.01
CA GLY A 22 12.85 1.27 6.48
C GLY A 22 12.36 0.68 5.16
N ILE A 23 13.28 0.48 4.19
CA ILE A 23 12.95 -0.09 2.88
C ILE A 23 12.33 -1.49 3.03
N SER A 24 12.85 -2.34 3.91
CA SER A 24 12.30 -3.68 4.13
C SER A 24 10.88 -3.64 4.70
N LEU A 25 10.62 -2.78 5.70
CA LEU A 25 9.28 -2.60 6.26
C LEU A 25 8.29 -2.08 5.21
N PHE A 26 8.68 -1.11 4.39
CA PHE A 26 7.82 -0.61 3.31
C PHE A 26 7.52 -1.69 2.26
N ALA A 27 8.53 -2.46 1.83
CA ALA A 27 8.35 -3.52 0.86
C ALA A 27 7.41 -4.62 1.37
N ILE A 28 7.60 -5.07 2.62
CA ILE A 28 6.74 -6.06 3.27
C ILE A 28 5.32 -5.50 3.41
N GLY A 29 5.17 -4.27 3.89
CA GLY A 29 3.88 -3.62 4.05
C GLY A 29 3.12 -3.48 2.73
N ALA A 30 3.81 -3.08 1.66
CA ALA A 30 3.23 -2.99 0.31
C ALA A 30 2.80 -4.37 -0.21
N HIS A 31 3.65 -5.40 -0.07
CA HIS A 31 3.29 -6.77 -0.47
C HIS A 31 2.04 -7.27 0.26
N LEU A 32 2.00 -7.10 1.59
CA LEU A 32 0.83 -7.48 2.39
C LEU A 32 -0.42 -6.66 2.02
N SER A 33 -0.27 -5.37 1.70
CA SER A 33 -1.36 -4.54 1.21
C SER A 33 -1.94 -5.11 -0.09
N PHE A 34 -1.10 -5.41 -1.09
CA PHE A 34 -1.54 -5.97 -2.36
C PHE A 34 -2.19 -7.35 -2.23
N VAL A 35 -1.66 -8.22 -1.38
CA VAL A 35 -2.25 -9.55 -1.15
C VAL A 35 -3.64 -9.45 -0.51
N ASN A 36 -3.85 -8.46 0.38
CA ASN A 36 -5.09 -8.34 1.14
C ASN A 36 -6.11 -7.35 0.56
N ILE A 37 -5.76 -6.57 -0.47
CA ILE A 37 -6.68 -5.60 -1.09
C ILE A 37 -7.73 -6.26 -1.98
N ALA A 38 -7.47 -7.46 -2.49
CA ALA A 38 -8.36 -8.21 -3.39
C ALA A 38 -9.82 -8.32 -2.90
N PRO A 39 -10.12 -8.73 -1.65
CA PRO A 39 -11.50 -8.78 -1.16
C PRO A 39 -12.17 -7.40 -1.10
N GLN A 40 -11.42 -6.33 -0.80
CA GLN A 40 -11.97 -4.98 -0.78
C GLN A 40 -12.28 -4.48 -2.20
N GLN A 41 -11.40 -4.79 -3.16
CA GLN A 41 -11.63 -4.52 -4.58
C GLN A 41 -12.85 -5.29 -5.09
N ALA A 42 -13.03 -6.56 -4.72
CA ALA A 42 -14.18 -7.36 -5.12
C ALA A 42 -15.50 -6.75 -4.61
N ARG A 43 -15.55 -6.31 -3.35
CA ARG A 43 -16.74 -5.63 -2.79
C ARG A 43 -17.02 -4.29 -3.48
N ALA A 44 -15.99 -3.49 -3.73
CA ALA A 44 -16.13 -2.22 -4.43
C ALA A 44 -16.63 -2.42 -5.88
N LYS A 45 -16.10 -3.45 -6.56
CA LYS A 45 -16.52 -3.83 -7.91
C LYS A 45 -17.97 -4.30 -7.93
N ALA A 46 -18.37 -5.20 -7.02
CA ALA A 46 -19.76 -5.67 -6.93
C ALA A 46 -20.76 -4.53 -6.67
N ARG A 47 -20.39 -3.55 -5.81
CA ARG A 47 -21.22 -2.36 -5.59
C ARG A 47 -21.35 -1.50 -6.85
N LYS A 48 -20.26 -1.34 -7.61
CA LYS A 48 -20.26 -0.59 -8.86
C LYS A 48 -21.16 -1.27 -9.89
N GLU A 49 -21.01 -2.58 -10.08
CA GLU A 49 -21.81 -3.37 -11.02
C GLU A 49 -23.30 -3.29 -10.67
N PHE A 50 -23.67 -3.45 -9.40
CA PHE A 50 -25.05 -3.28 -8.95
C PHE A 50 -25.64 -1.90 -9.28
N VAL A 51 -24.88 -0.83 -9.04
CA VAL A 51 -25.34 0.54 -9.34
C VAL A 51 -25.45 0.76 -10.85
N GLU A 52 -24.51 0.25 -11.62
CA GLU A 52 -24.51 0.35 -13.09
C GLU A 52 -25.72 -0.38 -13.67
N GLU A 53 -25.98 -1.62 -13.24
CA GLU A 53 -27.17 -2.39 -13.62
C GLU A 53 -28.47 -1.65 -13.24
N TYR A 54 -28.53 -1.09 -12.04
CA TYR A 54 -29.69 -0.32 -11.60
C TYR A 54 -29.92 0.92 -12.48
N ILE A 55 -28.87 1.68 -12.79
CA ILE A 55 -28.95 2.88 -13.64
C ILE A 55 -29.36 2.49 -15.06
N LEU A 56 -28.74 1.46 -15.63
CA LEU A 56 -29.09 0.94 -16.95
C LEU A 56 -30.56 0.54 -16.96
N LYS A 57 -31.05 -0.25 -16.00
CA LYS A 57 -32.46 -0.65 -15.92
C LYS A 57 -33.41 0.55 -15.77
N LYS A 58 -33.00 1.59 -15.04
CA LYS A 58 -33.83 2.76 -14.76
C LYS A 58 -33.93 3.73 -15.94
N TYR A 59 -32.83 3.91 -16.68
CA TYR A 59 -32.70 4.95 -17.71
C TYR A 59 -32.60 4.41 -19.14
N ARG A 60 -32.20 3.15 -19.33
CA ARG A 60 -32.34 2.44 -20.60
C ARG A 60 -33.78 1.92 -20.71
N LYS A 61 -34.70 2.85 -20.96
CA LYS A 61 -35.95 2.53 -21.66
C LYS A 61 -35.59 2.32 -23.13
N GLU A 62 -36.02 1.20 -23.70
CA GLU A 62 -36.26 1.11 -25.16
C GLU A 62 -37.29 2.18 -25.57
#